data_AF-A0A1G9UIV3-F1
#
_entry.id   AF-A0A1G9UIV3-F1
#
_cell.length_a   1.000
_cell.length_b   1.000
_cell.length_c   1.000
_cell.angle_alpha   90.00
_cell.angle_beta   90.00
_cell.angle_gamma   90.00
#
_symmetry.space_group_name_H-M   'P 1'
#
loop_
_entity.id
_entity.type
_entity.pdbx_description
1 polymer ?
#
loop_
_entity_poly.entity_id
_entity_poly.type
_entity_poly.pdbx_seq_one_letter_code
_entity_poly.pdbx_strand_id
1 'polypeptide(L)'
;MKRTGLAFLALLCTAACAGGGDPGAGTPTGAEPAAERPATADVVVKETGQLGGYVYALVENREDREVRARVKFTGHTASGSTEELAKADHENNADYLAPGSTGPIITMGGGSTTFTRIEAVIEVLPDRSPKHGPGSFEARVTKIGGGSFSKEATVSIKNLYPEPVRSAVVGLLCKNSAGKPVAASSTQFSAAAGAVKDVRMSLSGQSALDVASCEAFPRIKSYTEFGN
;
A
#
# COMPACT_ATOMS: atom_id res chain seq x y z
N MET A 1 -25.33 19.97 -55.12
CA MET A 1 -24.78 21.28 -55.53
C MET A 1 -23.74 21.72 -54.49
N LYS A 2 -22.53 22.08 -54.97
CA LYS A 2 -21.48 22.98 -54.38
C LYS A 2 -21.10 22.77 -52.89
N ARG A 3 -19.90 22.24 -52.57
CA ARG A 3 -18.57 22.92 -52.42
C ARG A 3 -18.65 24.05 -51.38
N THR A 4 -17.85 24.13 -50.31
CA THR A 4 -16.38 24.24 -50.11
C THR A 4 -16.20 24.48 -48.59
N GLY A 5 -15.10 24.23 -47.85
CA GLY A 5 -13.68 24.12 -48.17
C GLY A 5 -12.87 25.01 -47.18
N LEU A 6 -11.95 24.37 -46.43
CA LEU A 6 -10.67 24.82 -45.84
C LEU A 6 -10.52 26.15 -45.06
N ALA A 7 -9.80 26.07 -43.93
CA ALA A 7 -8.46 26.67 -43.71
C ALA A 7 -7.96 26.38 -42.27
N PHE A 8 -7.03 25.44 -42.05
CA PHE A 8 -5.59 25.68 -41.77
C PHE A 8 -5.19 27.12 -41.44
N LEU A 9 -4.68 27.35 -40.22
CA LEU A 9 -3.67 28.38 -39.95
C LEU A 9 -2.65 27.83 -38.94
N ALA A 10 -1.48 27.48 -39.46
CA ALA A 10 -0.27 27.23 -38.68
C ALA A 10 0.40 28.58 -38.41
N LEU A 11 0.68 28.91 -37.15
CA LEU A 11 1.55 30.02 -36.80
C LEU A 11 2.97 29.49 -36.59
N LEU A 12 3.79 29.66 -37.62
CA LEU A 12 5.25 29.69 -37.53
C LEU A 12 5.66 31.15 -37.29
N CYS A 13 6.34 31.42 -36.18
CA CYS A 13 7.14 32.63 -36.03
C CYS A 13 8.61 32.24 -35.95
N THR A 14 9.31 32.41 -37.08
CA THR A 14 10.76 32.46 -37.18
C THR A 14 11.22 33.91 -37.17
N ALA A 15 12.19 34.23 -36.31
CA ALA A 15 13.19 35.28 -36.49
C ALA A 15 14.43 34.80 -35.72
N ALA A 16 15.45 34.24 -36.37
CA ALA A 16 16.51 34.93 -37.08
C ALA A 16 17.39 35.81 -36.16
N CYS A 17 18.54 35.27 -35.76
CA CYS A 17 19.75 36.07 -35.65
C CYS A 17 20.92 35.24 -36.19
N ALA A 18 21.61 35.83 -37.17
CA ALA A 18 22.70 35.25 -37.93
C ALA A 18 24.03 35.27 -37.16
N GLY A 19 24.87 34.27 -37.44
CA GLY A 19 26.28 34.25 -37.08
C GLY A 19 26.94 33.09 -37.82
N GLY A 20 27.73 33.39 -38.85
CA GLY A 20 28.46 32.41 -39.64
C GLY A 20 29.71 31.87 -38.93
N GLY A 21 30.09 30.65 -39.30
CA GLY A 21 31.34 29.99 -38.90
C GLY A 21 31.39 28.54 -39.44
N ASP A 22 32.47 28.20 -40.12
CA ASP A 22 32.76 27.00 -40.93
C ASP A 22 32.66 25.61 -40.23
N PRO A 23 32.68 24.48 -40.98
CA PRO A 23 32.28 23.15 -40.55
C PRO A 23 33.39 22.45 -39.75
N GLY A 24 33.09 22.10 -38.50
CA GLY A 24 33.93 21.28 -37.65
C GLY A 24 33.21 19.99 -37.26
N ALA A 25 33.79 18.86 -37.62
CA ALA A 25 33.34 17.53 -37.26
C ALA A 25 33.10 17.40 -35.75
N GLY A 26 31.88 17.02 -35.38
CA GLY A 26 31.51 16.63 -34.02
C GLY A 26 30.58 15.43 -34.10
N THR A 27 31.09 14.27 -33.71
CA THR A 27 30.35 13.04 -33.45
C THR A 27 29.09 13.35 -32.65
N PRO A 28 27.90 12.77 -32.94
CA PRO A 28 26.79 12.86 -32.01
C PRO A 28 27.21 12.11 -30.74
N THR A 29 27.58 12.83 -29.70
CA THR A 29 27.64 12.28 -28.35
C THR A 29 26.26 11.75 -28.06
N GLY A 30 26.17 10.43 -27.92
CA GLY A 30 24.95 9.74 -27.51
C GLY A 30 24.38 10.47 -26.30
N ALA A 31 23.07 10.71 -26.34
CA ALA A 31 22.35 11.09 -25.14
C ALA A 31 22.69 10.03 -24.09
N GLU A 32 23.45 10.45 -23.08
CA GLU A 32 23.67 9.67 -21.88
C GLU A 32 22.27 9.24 -21.39
N PRO A 33 21.99 7.94 -21.22
CA PRO A 33 20.73 7.52 -20.63
C PRO A 33 20.61 8.30 -19.33
N ALA A 34 19.55 9.09 -19.19
CA ALA A 34 19.30 9.84 -17.96
C ALA A 34 19.51 8.85 -16.81
N ALA A 35 20.53 9.10 -16.00
CA ALA A 35 20.87 8.22 -14.90
C ALA A 35 19.58 8.01 -14.10
N GLU A 36 19.10 6.77 -14.05
CA GLU A 36 17.89 6.37 -13.36
C GLU A 36 18.09 6.74 -11.89
N ARG A 37 17.64 7.94 -11.51
CA ARG A 37 17.54 8.31 -10.11
C ARG A 37 16.69 7.21 -9.47
N PRO A 38 17.15 6.53 -8.41
CA PRO A 38 16.19 5.80 -7.59
C PRO A 38 15.24 6.87 -7.06
N ALA A 39 14.05 6.97 -7.65
CA ALA A 39 13.01 7.87 -7.19
C ALA A 39 12.68 7.41 -5.77
N THR A 40 13.19 8.13 -4.77
CA THR A 40 12.77 7.96 -3.39
C THR A 40 11.30 8.31 -3.37
N ALA A 41 10.44 7.30 -3.43
CA ALA A 41 8.99 7.49 -3.43
C ALA A 41 8.58 8.19 -2.11
N ASP A 42 7.66 9.16 -2.17
CA ASP A 42 7.10 9.83 -1.02
C ASP A 42 6.06 8.95 -0.34
N VAL A 43 6.56 8.04 0.50
CA VAL A 43 5.75 7.16 1.35
C VAL A 43 6.06 7.48 2.81
N VAL A 44 5.01 7.74 3.60
CA VAL A 44 5.16 8.20 4.99
C VAL A 44 4.42 7.31 5.97
N VAL A 45 5.00 7.12 7.16
CA VAL A 45 4.32 6.53 8.31
C VAL A 45 3.64 7.63 9.11
N LYS A 46 2.31 7.59 9.23
CA LYS A 46 1.50 8.57 9.96
C LYS A 46 1.35 8.23 11.44
N GLU A 47 1.22 6.94 11.73
CA GLU A 47 0.88 6.45 13.07
C GLU A 47 1.43 5.03 13.25
N THR A 48 1.83 4.68 14.46
CA THR A 48 2.22 3.31 14.84
C THR A 48 1.54 2.90 16.14
N GLY A 49 1.40 1.60 16.36
CA GLY A 49 0.87 1.10 17.61
C GLY A 49 0.95 -0.41 17.76
N GLN A 50 0.57 -0.88 18.96
CA GLN A 50 0.43 -2.29 19.30
C GLN A 50 -1.00 -2.56 19.74
N LEU A 51 -1.65 -3.57 19.15
CA LEU A 51 -3.03 -3.95 19.40
C LEU A 51 -3.15 -5.48 19.45
N GLY A 52 -3.19 -6.04 20.66
CA GLY A 52 -3.51 -7.45 20.87
C GLY A 52 -2.56 -8.44 20.17
N GLY A 53 -1.26 -8.32 20.41
CA GLY A 53 -0.26 -9.19 19.78
C GLY A 53 0.11 -8.81 18.34
N TYR A 54 -0.56 -7.81 17.78
CA TYR A 54 -0.19 -7.18 16.51
C TYR A 54 0.49 -5.84 16.74
N VAL A 55 1.37 -5.47 15.82
CA VAL A 55 1.83 -4.10 15.63
C VAL A 55 1.36 -3.60 14.27
N TYR A 56 1.11 -2.29 14.17
CA TYR A 56 0.71 -1.67 12.92
C TYR A 56 1.45 -0.38 12.67
N ALA A 57 1.57 -0.03 11.38
CA ALA A 57 1.95 1.28 10.89
C ALA A 57 0.87 1.73 9.91
N LEU A 58 0.28 2.90 10.14
CA LEU A 58 -0.60 3.56 9.17
C LEU A 58 0.30 4.26 8.14
N VAL A 59 0.29 3.76 6.92
CA VAL A 59 1.18 4.22 5.85
C VAL A 59 0.36 4.96 4.80
N GLU A 60 0.87 6.09 4.33
CA GLU A 60 0.32 6.85 3.21
C GLU A 60 1.31 6.80 2.04
N ASN A 61 0.82 6.37 0.87
CA ASN A 61 1.51 6.54 -0.39
C ASN A 61 1.02 7.86 -1.03
N ARG A 62 1.91 8.84 -1.15
CA ARG A 62 1.58 10.16 -1.73
C ARG A 62 1.87 10.23 -3.23
N GLU A 63 2.43 9.16 -3.78
CA GLU A 63 2.69 9.05 -5.21
C GLU A 63 1.38 8.79 -5.98
N ASP A 64 1.40 9.15 -7.26
CA ASP A 64 0.35 8.86 -8.24
C ASP A 64 0.50 7.47 -8.88
N ARG A 65 1.45 6.68 -8.40
CA ARG A 65 1.77 5.31 -8.84
C ARG A 65 1.78 4.34 -7.66
N GLU A 66 1.65 3.06 -7.99
CA GLU A 66 1.83 2.00 -7.01
C GLU A 66 3.28 1.98 -6.50
N VAL A 67 3.46 1.79 -5.19
CA VAL A 67 4.78 1.73 -4.57
C VAL A 67 4.93 0.42 -3.81
N ARG A 68 5.99 -0.32 -4.14
CA ARG A 68 6.42 -1.48 -3.36
C ARG A 68 7.20 -1.00 -2.14
N ALA A 69 6.73 -1.33 -0.95
CA ALA A 69 7.40 -0.95 0.29
C ALA A 69 7.32 -2.04 1.36
N ARG A 70 8.23 -2.00 2.32
CA ARG A 70 8.17 -2.83 3.54
C ARG A 70 8.29 -1.95 4.77
N VAL A 71 7.63 -2.36 5.85
CA VAL A 71 7.77 -1.69 7.15
C VAL A 71 8.60 -2.56 8.09
N LYS A 72 9.63 -1.95 8.68
CA LYS A 72 10.43 -2.53 9.76
C LYS A 72 9.94 -1.98 11.08
N PHE A 73 9.55 -2.86 12.01
CA PHE A 73 9.04 -2.49 13.32
C PHE A 73 10.08 -2.73 14.42
N THR A 74 10.31 -1.71 15.24
CA THR A 74 11.16 -1.79 16.44
C THR A 74 10.32 -1.49 17.67
N GLY A 75 10.27 -2.43 18.61
CA GLY A 75 9.65 -2.26 19.92
C GLY A 75 10.64 -1.75 20.93
N HIS A 76 10.21 -0.82 21.79
CA HIS A 76 10.97 -0.32 22.93
C HIS A 76 10.25 -0.73 24.20
N THR A 77 10.96 -1.38 25.12
CA THR A 77 10.43 -1.79 26.42
C THR A 77 10.65 -0.72 27.48
N ALA A 78 9.99 -0.84 28.63
CA ALA A 78 10.17 0.10 29.75
C ALA A 78 11.61 0.09 30.31
N SER A 79 12.35 -1.02 30.15
CA SER A 79 13.76 -1.13 30.55
C SER A 79 14.73 -0.46 29.55
N GLY A 80 14.22 0.09 28.44
CA GLY A 80 15.04 0.68 27.38
C GLY A 80 15.61 -0.32 26.38
N SER A 81 15.25 -1.60 26.48
CA SER A 81 15.65 -2.62 25.52
C SER A 81 14.85 -2.49 24.22
N THR A 82 15.51 -2.72 23.09
CA THR A 82 14.91 -2.72 21.76
C THR A 82 14.78 -4.13 21.19
N GLU A 83 13.69 -4.38 20.47
CA GLU A 83 13.43 -5.66 19.81
C GLU A 83 12.89 -5.41 18.38
N GLU A 84 13.40 -6.15 17.39
CA GLU A 84 12.80 -6.18 16.06
C GLU A 84 11.57 -7.10 16.07
N LEU A 85 10.38 -6.53 15.85
CA LEU A 85 9.11 -7.19 16.15
C LEU A 85 8.54 -8.04 15.03
N ALA A 86 9.11 -7.94 13.84
CA ALA A 86 8.75 -8.74 12.70
C ALA A 86 10.04 -9.14 11.99
N LYS A 87 10.54 -10.34 12.26
CA LYS A 87 11.66 -10.91 11.52
C LYS A 87 11.20 -11.04 10.07
N ALA A 88 11.60 -10.07 9.25
CA ALA A 88 11.18 -10.01 7.87
C ALA A 88 11.71 -11.23 7.13
N ASP A 89 10.81 -12.07 6.61
CA ASP A 89 11.17 -12.91 5.46
C ASP A 89 11.45 -11.93 4.31
N HIS A 90 12.74 -11.70 4.04
CA HIS A 90 13.25 -10.38 3.64
C HIS A 90 12.82 -9.86 2.26
N GLU A 91 12.27 -10.71 1.38
CA GLU A 91 11.77 -10.29 0.07
C GLU A 91 10.26 -10.51 -0.14
N ASN A 92 9.67 -11.50 0.54
CA ASN A 92 8.29 -11.91 0.30
C ASN A 92 7.25 -11.09 1.08
N ASN A 93 7.64 -10.29 2.07
CA ASN A 93 6.70 -9.56 2.92
C ASN A 93 6.39 -8.11 2.50
N ALA A 94 6.84 -7.66 1.32
CA ALA A 94 6.55 -6.32 0.84
C ALA A 94 5.06 -6.13 0.52
N ASP A 95 4.54 -4.95 0.80
CA ASP A 95 3.22 -4.47 0.41
C ASP A 95 3.32 -3.62 -0.85
N TYR A 96 2.31 -3.71 -1.70
CA TYR A 96 2.10 -2.78 -2.80
C TYR A 96 1.03 -1.77 -2.40
N LEU A 97 1.46 -0.52 -2.28
CA LEU A 97 0.64 0.59 -1.83
C LEU A 97 0.03 1.25 -3.06
N ALA A 98 -1.29 1.18 -3.20
CA ALA A 98 -1.99 1.82 -4.30
C ALA A 98 -1.73 3.35 -4.34
N PRO A 99 -1.82 3.99 -5.52
CA PRO A 99 -1.67 5.44 -5.65
C PRO A 99 -2.56 6.22 -4.67
N GLY A 100 -2.01 7.24 -4.01
CA GLY A 100 -2.76 8.11 -3.09
C GLY A 100 -3.42 7.41 -1.90
N SER A 101 -3.07 6.15 -1.61
CA SER A 101 -3.74 5.36 -0.58
C SER A 101 -3.21 5.64 0.83
N THR A 102 -4.06 5.46 1.83
CA THR A 102 -3.65 5.37 3.24
C THR A 102 -4.22 4.07 3.83
N GLY A 103 -3.38 3.27 4.45
CA GLY A 103 -3.81 2.01 5.06
C GLY A 103 -2.79 1.42 6.05
N PRO A 104 -3.23 0.57 6.99
CA PRO A 104 -2.36 -0.04 7.98
C PRO A 104 -1.65 -1.26 7.41
N ILE A 105 -0.32 -1.28 7.57
CA ILE A 105 0.47 -2.51 7.49
C ILE A 105 0.48 -3.12 8.88
N ILE A 106 -0.12 -4.31 9.01
CA ILE A 106 -0.32 -5.02 10.28
C ILE A 106 0.50 -6.30 10.23
N THR A 107 1.28 -6.55 11.28
CA THR A 107 2.03 -7.80 11.47
C THR A 107 1.86 -8.28 12.90
N MET A 108 1.96 -9.58 13.11
CA MET A 108 2.14 -10.10 14.47
C MET A 108 3.48 -9.61 14.99
N GLY A 109 3.52 -9.15 16.25
CA GLY A 109 4.72 -8.57 16.82
C GLY A 109 4.80 -8.70 18.35
N GLY A 110 5.89 -9.33 18.81
CA GLY A 110 6.37 -9.33 20.20
C GLY A 110 5.62 -10.20 21.22
N GLY A 111 4.68 -11.05 20.79
CA GLY A 111 4.03 -12.01 21.69
C GLY A 111 3.33 -11.35 22.88
N SER A 112 3.65 -11.78 24.11
CA SER A 112 3.13 -11.21 25.35
C SER A 112 3.88 -9.97 25.85
N THR A 113 4.96 -9.58 25.18
CA THR A 113 5.77 -8.41 25.58
C THR A 113 4.98 -7.12 25.36
N THR A 114 4.92 -6.30 26.40
CA THR A 114 4.33 -4.97 26.34
C THR A 114 5.42 -3.95 26.00
N PHE A 115 5.29 -3.28 24.86
CA PHE A 115 6.19 -2.20 24.48
C PHE A 115 5.63 -0.85 24.94
N THR A 116 6.51 0.04 25.38
CA THR A 116 6.15 1.43 25.70
C THR A 116 6.08 2.30 24.46
N ARG A 117 6.82 1.93 23.41
CA ARG A 117 6.83 2.61 22.10
C ARG A 117 7.10 1.64 20.97
N ILE A 118 6.42 1.85 19.85
CA ILE A 118 6.68 1.16 18.58
C ILE A 118 7.21 2.19 17.58
N GLU A 119 8.39 1.94 17.03
CA GLU A 119 8.90 2.66 15.88
C GLU A 119 8.66 1.83 14.61
N ALA A 120 8.38 2.52 13.51
CA ALA A 120 8.23 1.90 12.20
C ALA A 120 9.01 2.71 11.16
N VAL A 121 9.84 2.02 10.39
CA VAL A 121 10.58 2.61 9.28
C VAL A 121 10.06 1.98 8.00
N ILE A 122 9.61 2.83 7.08
CA ILE A 122 9.24 2.42 5.73
C ILE A 122 10.48 2.36 4.86
N GLU A 123 10.64 1.26 4.15
CA GLU A 123 11.67 1.08 3.14
C GLU A 123 11.00 0.85 1.79
N VAL A 124 11.22 1.79 0.88
CA VAL A 124 10.78 1.69 -0.52
C VAL A 124 11.72 0.75 -1.25
N LEU A 125 11.16 -0.20 -1.98
CA LEU A 125 11.90 -1.25 -2.68
C LEU A 125 11.83 -1.02 -4.20
N PRO A 126 12.78 -1.58 -4.97
CA PRO A 126 12.67 -1.61 -6.42
C PRO A 126 11.36 -2.26 -6.84
N ASP A 127 10.72 -1.69 -7.85
CA ASP A 127 9.48 -2.20 -8.40
C ASP A 127 9.70 -3.60 -8.96
N ARG A 128 8.93 -4.55 -8.42
CA ARG A 128 8.82 -5.94 -8.86
C ARG A 128 7.36 -6.38 -8.79
N SER A 129 6.44 -5.43 -9.05
CA SER A 129 5.00 -5.64 -8.94
C SER A 129 4.58 -6.91 -9.64
N PRO A 130 3.74 -7.77 -9.01
CA PRO A 130 3.08 -8.84 -9.71
C PRO A 130 2.45 -8.25 -10.96
N LYS A 131 2.69 -8.89 -12.12
CA LYS A 131 2.07 -8.41 -13.35
C LYS A 131 0.56 -8.64 -13.23
N HIS A 132 -0.21 -7.56 -13.22
CA HIS A 132 -1.66 -7.59 -13.21
C HIS A 132 -2.24 -6.50 -14.10
N GLY A 133 -3.45 -6.72 -14.60
CA GLY A 133 -4.24 -5.66 -15.22
C GLY A 133 -4.59 -4.53 -14.24
N PRO A 134 -5.06 -3.37 -14.72
CA PRO A 134 -5.57 -2.32 -13.84
C PRO A 134 -6.75 -2.84 -13.03
N GLY A 135 -6.81 -2.46 -11.75
CA GLY A 135 -7.86 -2.91 -10.84
C GLY A 135 -7.64 -2.39 -9.42
N SER A 136 -8.55 -2.75 -8.54
CA SER A 136 -8.47 -2.46 -7.12
C SER A 136 -9.29 -3.47 -6.32
N PHE A 137 -9.27 -3.33 -5.00
CA PHE A 137 -10.22 -4.01 -4.13
C PHE A 137 -11.19 -2.99 -3.56
N GLU A 138 -12.47 -3.35 -3.50
CA GLU A 138 -13.44 -2.66 -2.65
C GLU A 138 -13.66 -3.55 -1.42
N ALA A 139 -13.58 -2.98 -0.22
CA ALA A 139 -13.90 -3.71 0.99
C ALA A 139 -14.85 -2.93 1.89
N ARG A 140 -15.71 -3.68 2.59
CA ARG A 140 -16.57 -3.13 3.63
C ARG A 140 -16.68 -4.12 4.77
N VAL A 141 -16.73 -3.60 5.99
CA VAL A 141 -17.08 -4.39 7.16
C VAL A 141 -18.59 -4.56 7.18
N THR A 142 -19.08 -5.78 7.03
CA THR A 142 -20.52 -6.08 6.95
C THR A 142 -21.11 -6.46 8.30
N LYS A 143 -20.28 -6.95 9.21
CA LYS A 143 -20.69 -7.32 10.56
C LYS A 143 -19.54 -7.14 11.53
N ILE A 144 -19.85 -6.60 12.71
CA ILE A 144 -19.01 -6.69 13.90
C ILE A 144 -19.86 -7.41 14.94
N GLY A 145 -19.41 -8.55 15.42
CA GLY A 145 -20.17 -9.36 16.36
C GLY A 145 -19.31 -10.43 16.99
N GLY A 146 -19.74 -10.96 18.13
CA GLY A 146 -18.98 -11.96 18.86
C GLY A 146 -19.58 -12.20 20.25
N GLY A 147 -19.06 -13.22 20.92
CA GLY A 147 -19.49 -13.58 22.27
C GLY A 147 -18.78 -12.75 23.34
N SER A 148 -19.07 -13.05 24.61
CA SER A 148 -18.48 -12.36 25.77
C SER A 148 -16.95 -12.43 25.86
N PHE A 149 -16.32 -13.33 25.10
CA PHE A 149 -14.88 -13.63 25.17
C PHE A 149 -14.10 -13.34 23.88
N SER A 150 -14.77 -13.06 22.77
CA SER A 150 -14.13 -12.70 21.50
C SER A 150 -15.06 -11.85 20.63
N LYS A 151 -14.52 -10.78 20.04
CA LYS A 151 -15.18 -10.09 18.92
C LYS A 151 -14.57 -10.53 17.61
N GLU A 152 -15.41 -10.57 16.59
CA GLU A 152 -15.02 -10.84 15.23
C GLU A 152 -15.63 -9.80 14.31
N ALA A 153 -15.01 -9.63 13.15
CA ALA A 153 -15.55 -8.86 12.05
C ALA A 153 -15.72 -9.76 10.82
N THR A 154 -16.76 -9.52 10.06
CA THR A 154 -16.90 -10.04 8.70
C THR A 154 -16.64 -8.89 7.73
N VAL A 155 -15.72 -9.12 6.81
CA VAL A 155 -15.37 -8.19 5.74
C VAL A 155 -15.79 -8.79 4.41
N SER A 156 -16.58 -8.06 3.63
CA SER A 156 -16.84 -8.40 2.23
C SER A 156 -15.83 -7.66 1.36
N ILE A 157 -15.08 -8.40 0.56
CA ILE A 157 -14.05 -7.87 -0.35
C ILE A 157 -14.46 -8.21 -1.78
N LYS A 158 -14.60 -7.21 -2.63
CA LYS A 158 -14.84 -7.37 -4.06
C LYS A 158 -13.51 -7.21 -4.81
N ASN A 159 -13.19 -8.19 -5.63
CA ASN A 159 -12.03 -8.14 -6.52
C ASN A 159 -12.44 -7.42 -7.82
N LEU A 160 -11.90 -6.21 -8.06
CA LEU A 160 -12.11 -5.47 -9.30
C LEU A 160 -10.96 -5.64 -10.31
N TYR A 161 -9.97 -6.47 -10.01
CA TYR A 161 -8.99 -6.87 -11.02
C TYR A 161 -9.66 -7.79 -12.06
N PRO A 162 -9.20 -7.73 -13.33
CA PRO A 162 -9.72 -8.59 -14.40
C PRO A 162 -9.33 -10.07 -14.21
N GLU A 163 -8.41 -10.35 -13.30
CA GLU A 163 -7.83 -11.67 -13.04
C GLU A 163 -8.22 -12.17 -11.64
N PRO A 164 -8.32 -13.49 -11.43
CA PRO A 164 -8.35 -14.06 -10.10
C PRO A 164 -7.13 -13.62 -9.29
N VAL A 165 -7.34 -13.37 -8.01
CA VAL A 165 -6.28 -13.03 -7.05
C VAL A 165 -6.15 -14.15 -6.03
N ARG A 166 -4.92 -14.56 -5.75
CA ARG A 166 -4.59 -15.52 -4.70
C ARG A 166 -3.60 -14.95 -3.71
N SER A 167 -3.80 -15.24 -2.42
CA SER A 167 -2.89 -14.84 -1.35
C SER A 167 -2.69 -13.31 -1.26
N ALA A 168 -3.74 -12.53 -1.52
CA ALA A 168 -3.78 -11.13 -1.13
C ALA A 168 -4.02 -11.03 0.38
N VAL A 169 -3.76 -9.86 0.98
CA VAL A 169 -3.93 -9.65 2.42
C VAL A 169 -5.02 -8.61 2.66
N VAL A 170 -5.87 -8.86 3.65
CA VAL A 170 -6.75 -7.83 4.22
C VAL A 170 -6.28 -7.52 5.64
N GLY A 171 -5.93 -6.26 5.87
CA GLY A 171 -5.77 -5.70 7.20
C GLY A 171 -7.09 -5.13 7.70
N LEU A 172 -7.35 -5.21 8.99
CA LEU A 172 -8.51 -4.62 9.64
C LEU A 172 -8.02 -3.79 10.82
N LEU A 173 -8.45 -2.53 10.90
CA LEU A 173 -8.18 -1.65 12.03
C LEU A 173 -9.51 -1.18 12.61
N CYS A 174 -9.70 -1.41 13.90
CA CYS A 174 -10.93 -1.12 14.61
C CYS A 174 -10.71 -0.03 15.66
N LYS A 175 -11.67 0.89 15.74
CA LYS A 175 -11.67 2.04 16.62
C LYS A 175 -12.81 1.98 17.62
N ASN A 176 -12.60 2.57 18.79
CA ASN A 176 -13.68 2.82 19.75
C ASN A 176 -14.47 4.08 19.36
N SER A 177 -15.49 4.44 20.15
CA SER A 177 -16.32 5.62 19.92
C SER A 177 -15.57 6.96 20.00
N ALA A 178 -14.41 6.99 20.65
CA ALA A 178 -13.50 8.14 20.69
C ALA A 178 -12.57 8.21 19.45
N GLY A 179 -12.70 7.29 18.49
CA GLY A 179 -11.85 7.23 17.30
C GLY A 179 -10.45 6.67 17.54
N LYS A 180 -10.15 6.18 18.75
CA LYS A 180 -8.86 5.57 19.09
C LYS A 180 -8.80 4.11 18.58
N PRO A 181 -7.71 3.67 17.94
CA PRO A 181 -7.50 2.27 17.62
C PRO A 181 -7.49 1.37 18.87
N VAL A 182 -8.27 0.29 18.85
CA VAL A 182 -8.43 -0.64 19.99
C VAL A 182 -8.29 -2.11 19.62
N ALA A 183 -8.39 -2.45 18.33
CA ALA A 183 -8.12 -3.79 17.83
C ALA A 183 -7.59 -3.74 16.39
N ALA A 184 -6.76 -4.72 16.05
CA ALA A 184 -6.27 -4.95 14.70
C ALA A 184 -6.38 -6.43 14.36
N SER A 185 -6.41 -6.76 13.08
CA SER A 185 -6.35 -8.12 12.58
C SER A 185 -5.81 -8.12 11.16
N SER A 186 -5.21 -9.23 10.71
CA SER A 186 -4.74 -9.37 9.34
C SER A 186 -4.86 -10.83 8.92
N THR A 187 -5.34 -11.06 7.69
CA THR A 187 -5.40 -12.41 7.14
C THR A 187 -5.29 -12.40 5.63
N GLN A 188 -5.05 -13.58 5.05
CA GLN A 188 -4.99 -13.75 3.61
C GLN A 188 -6.38 -14.04 3.03
N PHE A 189 -6.59 -13.64 1.79
CA PHE A 189 -7.78 -13.97 1.03
C PHE A 189 -7.45 -14.23 -0.45
N SER A 190 -8.36 -14.97 -1.10
CA SER A 190 -8.34 -15.23 -2.53
C SER A 190 -9.76 -15.04 -3.08
N ALA A 191 -9.87 -14.44 -4.27
CA ALA A 191 -11.14 -14.13 -4.90
C ALA A 191 -11.02 -14.23 -6.43
N ALA A 192 -12.02 -14.81 -7.08
CA ALA A 192 -12.11 -14.79 -8.54
C ALA A 192 -12.29 -13.35 -9.06
N ALA A 193 -12.00 -13.11 -10.33
CA ALA A 193 -12.22 -11.82 -10.99
C ALA A 193 -13.69 -11.39 -10.86
N GLY A 194 -13.94 -10.14 -10.46
CA GLY A 194 -15.29 -9.58 -10.27
C GLY A 194 -16.09 -10.14 -9.09
N ALA A 195 -15.57 -11.16 -8.38
CA ALA A 195 -16.29 -11.84 -7.32
C ALA A 195 -16.18 -11.11 -5.97
N VAL A 196 -17.17 -11.36 -5.11
CA VAL A 196 -17.15 -10.95 -3.70
C VAL A 196 -16.73 -12.13 -2.84
N LYS A 197 -15.79 -11.90 -1.92
CA LYS A 197 -15.34 -12.84 -0.91
C LYS A 197 -15.64 -12.29 0.47
N ASP A 198 -16.34 -13.07 1.29
CA ASP A 198 -16.47 -12.79 2.72
C ASP A 198 -15.32 -13.42 3.49
N VAL A 199 -14.71 -12.64 4.37
CA VAL A 199 -13.60 -13.02 5.24
C VAL A 199 -13.99 -12.73 6.68
N ARG A 200 -13.94 -13.75 7.53
CA ARG A 200 -14.16 -13.62 8.97
C ARG A 200 -12.80 -13.43 9.66
N MET A 201 -12.69 -12.38 10.46
CA MET A 201 -11.45 -11.99 11.12
C MET A 201 -11.69 -11.88 12.63
N SER A 202 -10.91 -12.60 13.42
CA SER A 202 -10.91 -12.45 14.87
C SER A 202 -10.24 -11.13 15.24
N LEU A 203 -10.87 -10.37 16.14
CA LEU A 203 -10.32 -9.12 16.65
C LEU A 203 -9.50 -9.42 17.89
N SER A 204 -8.28 -8.91 17.92
CA SER A 204 -7.38 -9.03 19.06
C SER A 204 -7.06 -7.65 19.64
N GLY A 205 -7.02 -7.58 20.97
CA GLY A 205 -6.77 -6.37 21.74
C GLY A 205 -7.44 -6.47 23.10
N GLN A 206 -6.81 -5.95 24.16
CA GLN A 206 -7.43 -5.93 25.50
C GLN A 206 -8.78 -5.17 25.49
N SER A 207 -8.90 -4.18 24.60
CA SER A 207 -10.11 -3.39 24.37
C SER A 207 -10.91 -3.83 23.15
N ALA A 208 -10.75 -5.08 22.67
CA ALA A 208 -11.55 -5.58 21.55
C ALA A 208 -13.07 -5.54 21.84
N LEU A 209 -13.47 -5.55 23.12
CA LEU A 209 -14.86 -5.37 23.53
C LEU A 209 -15.38 -3.95 23.28
N ASP A 210 -14.51 -2.93 23.22
CA ASP A 210 -14.85 -1.50 23.06
C ASP A 210 -14.94 -1.07 21.59
N VAL A 211 -14.82 -2.01 20.65
CA VAL A 211 -14.92 -1.75 19.21
C VAL A 211 -16.28 -1.17 18.86
N ALA A 212 -16.26 0.02 18.25
CA ALA A 212 -17.44 0.72 17.73
C ALA A 212 -17.50 0.66 16.19
N SER A 213 -16.35 0.76 15.51
CA SER A 213 -16.25 0.67 14.06
C SER A 213 -14.95 -0.01 13.64
N CYS A 214 -14.93 -0.54 12.42
CA CYS A 214 -13.74 -1.11 11.81
C CYS A 214 -13.68 -0.69 10.34
N GLU A 215 -12.46 -0.59 9.82
CA GLU A 215 -12.17 -0.35 8.42
C GLU A 215 -11.23 -1.44 7.90
N ALA A 216 -11.49 -1.90 6.69
CA ALA A 216 -10.77 -3.00 6.06
C ALA A 216 -9.93 -2.49 4.89
N PHE A 217 -8.70 -2.97 4.82
CA PHE A 217 -7.66 -2.50 3.91
C PHE A 217 -7.08 -3.70 3.16
N PRO A 218 -7.79 -4.20 2.13
CA PRO A 218 -7.27 -5.20 1.22
C PRO A 218 -6.09 -4.62 0.43
N ARG A 219 -5.05 -5.43 0.22
CA ARG A 219 -3.82 -5.03 -0.45
C ARG A 219 -3.09 -6.21 -1.07
N ILE A 220 -2.27 -5.90 -2.06
CA ILE A 220 -1.38 -6.85 -2.73
C ILE A 220 -0.10 -6.97 -1.91
N LYS A 221 0.40 -8.20 -1.79
CA LYS A 221 1.71 -8.55 -1.23
C LYS A 221 2.64 -9.05 -2.33
N SER A 222 3.95 -9.07 -2.09
CA SER A 222 4.92 -9.66 -3.03
C SER A 222 4.72 -11.13 -3.37
N TYR A 223 4.00 -11.88 -2.54
CA TYR A 223 3.60 -13.25 -2.82
C TYR A 223 2.17 -13.38 -3.38
N THR A 224 1.48 -12.26 -3.64
CA THR A 224 0.14 -12.30 -4.24
C THR A 224 0.27 -12.70 -5.70
N GLU A 225 -0.53 -13.68 -6.10
CA GLU A 225 -0.56 -14.20 -7.46
C GLU A 225 -1.81 -13.70 -8.20
N PHE A 226 -1.63 -13.41 -9.48
CA PHE A 226 -2.69 -13.07 -10.42
C PHE A 226 -2.77 -14.13 -11.51
N GLY A 227 -3.99 -14.46 -11.93
CA GLY A 227 -4.22 -15.46 -12.98
C GLY A 227 -4.39 -16.88 -12.44
N ASN A 228 -4.22 -17.87 -13.32
CA ASN A 228 -4.49 -19.28 -13.05
C ASN A 228 -3.23 -20.08 -12.71
#